data_AF-A0A1V6JBF7-F1
#
_entry.id   AF-A0A1V6JBF7-F1
#
_cell.length_a   1.000
_cell.length_b   1.000
_cell.length_c   1.000
_cell.angle_alpha   90.00
_cell.angle_beta   90.00
_cell.angle_gamma   90.00
#
_symmetry.space_group_name_H-M   'P 1'
#
loop_
_entity.id
_entity.type
_entity.pdbx_description
1 polymer ?
#
loop_
_entity_poly.entity_id
_entity_poly.type
_entity_poly.pdbx_seq_one_letter_code
_entity_poly.pdbx_strand_id
1 'polypeptide(L)'
;MDMHTHLLSNRLAVVVWRGVFWAVVLLALGGCSKHRAGDAPRPVDPDLAHPVLNYAAIAPGVEHAEYSRTQPAPLSYHVVRADLTQGGLSLAVLRTAASSGSERGSLLEMARAIETPERRTVAAISGDYFGNGMAGTWGILLVDGRLRYSPSGRSALLIDANGRPIIDRPQSRIQMQVGDDPAWFEIRDMNRPGQGEEPGLHLYARSSEVTHVPAPKGAVAIAADLPLAGGDVVGTVTGTFAAEDSFRLPETGLVLAGAGDATKLPAGLREGASVRIRTTIMPAAREAVGGGPRIVRDGKVSIELEPDGICAAEASYLKRRHPRAVVGLAGGGQTVLMVLVRGRCNESEGIKLDDLADLLVGLGAADAIMFDGGDSATIVENDSYVIQGRAGARHMCDGLAIQAPRTPEQAVAGSAP
;
A
#
# COMPACT_ATOMS: atom_id res chain seq x y z
N MET A 1 -0.27 -44.95 68.31
CA MET A 1 -1.20 -46.09 68.41
C MET A 1 -1.48 -46.53 66.99
N ASP A 2 -0.88 -47.65 66.61
CA ASP A 2 -0.98 -48.31 65.32
C ASP A 2 -2.42 -48.52 64.87
N MET A 3 -2.71 -48.54 63.55
CA MET A 3 -2.53 -49.77 62.76
C MET A 3 -3.17 -49.64 61.37
N HIS A 4 -2.36 -49.91 60.36
CA HIS A 4 -2.68 -50.48 59.05
C HIS A 4 -4.09 -51.05 58.85
N THR A 5 -4.84 -50.54 57.85
CA THR A 5 -5.49 -51.34 56.78
C THR A 5 -6.14 -50.42 55.73
N HIS A 6 -6.24 -50.90 54.49
CA HIS A 6 -6.84 -50.25 53.30
C HIS A 6 -5.93 -49.37 52.41
N LEU A 7 -4.73 -49.88 52.12
CA LEU A 7 -4.10 -49.70 50.81
C LEU A 7 -4.55 -50.87 49.92
N LEU A 8 -5.51 -50.65 49.01
CA LEU A 8 -5.76 -51.42 47.76
C LEU A 8 -7.16 -51.12 47.19
N SER A 9 -7.40 -49.89 46.73
CA SER A 9 -8.53 -49.60 45.82
C SER A 9 -8.51 -48.15 45.30
N ASN A 10 -7.41 -47.70 44.69
CA ASN A 10 -7.48 -46.49 43.84
C ASN A 10 -6.33 -46.34 42.82
N ARG A 11 -5.64 -47.45 42.47
CA ARG A 11 -4.65 -47.47 41.37
C ARG A 11 -5.20 -48.02 40.05
N LEU A 12 -6.52 -48.11 39.90
CA LEU A 12 -7.19 -48.41 38.62
C LEU A 12 -7.99 -47.25 38.00
N ALA A 13 -8.07 -46.09 38.66
CA ALA A 13 -8.77 -44.92 38.12
C ALA A 13 -7.85 -43.92 37.36
N VAL A 14 -6.53 -44.13 37.37
CA VAL A 14 -5.54 -43.22 36.75
C VAL A 14 -4.93 -43.78 35.45
N VAL A 15 -5.32 -44.98 35.02
CA VAL A 15 -4.81 -45.62 33.78
C VAL A 15 -5.86 -45.72 32.67
N VAL A 16 -7.14 -45.41 32.93
CA VAL A 16 -8.21 -45.44 31.91
C VAL A 16 -8.53 -44.06 31.32
N TRP A 17 -7.95 -42.98 31.86
CA TRP A 17 -8.13 -41.60 31.34
C TRP A 17 -6.92 -41.05 30.57
N ARG A 18 -6.06 -41.93 30.06
CA ARG A 18 -4.98 -41.60 29.11
C ARG A 18 -5.08 -42.34 27.76
N GLY A 19 -6.11 -43.15 27.56
CA GLY A 19 -6.35 -43.92 26.33
C GLY A 19 -7.42 -43.36 25.38
N VAL A 20 -8.21 -42.37 25.80
CA VAL A 20 -9.30 -41.80 24.97
C VAL A 20 -8.93 -40.42 24.38
N PHE A 21 -7.86 -39.79 24.87
CA PHE A 21 -7.41 -38.48 24.35
C PHE A 21 -6.51 -38.57 23.10
N TRP A 22 -6.10 -39.79 22.70
CA TRP A 22 -5.36 -40.01 21.45
C TRP A 22 -6.21 -40.57 20.30
N ALA A 23 -7.50 -40.82 20.51
CA ALA A 23 -8.42 -41.30 19.47
C ALA A 23 -9.34 -40.20 18.87
N VAL A 24 -9.39 -39.00 19.46
CA VAL A 24 -10.06 -37.82 18.87
C VAL A 24 -9.05 -36.87 18.19
N VAL A 25 -7.74 -37.08 18.39
CA VAL A 25 -6.67 -36.32 17.73
C VAL A 25 -6.16 -37.00 16.44
N LEU A 26 -6.70 -38.17 16.07
CA LEU A 26 -6.38 -38.85 14.80
C LEU A 26 -7.59 -39.00 13.85
N LEU A 27 -8.71 -38.34 14.14
CA LEU A 27 -9.89 -38.25 13.25
C LEU A 27 -10.26 -36.81 12.86
N ALA A 28 -9.33 -35.86 13.06
CA ALA A 28 -9.40 -34.48 12.55
C ALA A 28 -8.28 -34.14 11.55
N LEU A 29 -7.70 -35.16 10.91
CA LEU A 29 -6.77 -35.05 9.77
C LEU A 29 -7.41 -35.52 8.44
N GLY A 30 -8.75 -35.54 8.40
CA GLY A 30 -9.54 -35.92 7.22
C GLY A 30 -10.56 -34.85 6.81
N GLY A 31 -10.39 -33.61 7.26
CA GLY A 31 -11.13 -32.48 6.73
C GLY A 31 -10.61 -32.17 5.35
N CYS A 32 -11.13 -32.89 4.34
CA CYS A 32 -10.88 -32.66 2.93
C CYS A 32 -10.85 -31.16 2.65
N SER A 33 -9.64 -30.65 2.38
CA SER A 33 -9.52 -29.48 1.54
C SER A 33 -10.34 -29.80 0.29
N LYS A 34 -11.30 -28.94 -0.04
CA LYS A 34 -11.75 -28.86 -1.43
C LYS A 34 -10.62 -28.21 -2.22
N HIS A 35 -9.46 -28.86 -2.28
CA HIS A 35 -8.62 -28.76 -3.46
C HIS A 35 -9.47 -29.36 -4.57
N ARG A 36 -10.06 -28.49 -5.39
CA ARG A 36 -10.48 -28.92 -6.72
C ARG A 36 -9.25 -29.51 -7.38
N ALA A 37 -9.22 -30.82 -7.49
CA ALA A 37 -8.36 -31.49 -8.43
C ALA A 37 -8.78 -31.04 -9.83
N GLY A 38 -7.82 -30.49 -10.57
CA GLY A 38 -7.82 -30.54 -12.03
C GLY A 38 -8.59 -29.44 -12.76
N ASP A 39 -8.17 -28.19 -12.62
CA ASP A 39 -8.12 -27.36 -13.82
C ASP A 39 -6.81 -27.76 -14.55
N ALA A 40 -6.91 -28.10 -15.84
CA ALA A 40 -5.72 -28.29 -16.65
C ALA A 40 -4.83 -27.04 -16.55
N PRO A 41 -3.49 -27.16 -16.61
CA PRO A 41 -2.61 -26.00 -16.62
C PRO A 41 -3.11 -25.02 -17.68
N ARG A 42 -3.41 -23.79 -17.27
CA ARG A 42 -3.83 -22.75 -18.21
C ARG A 42 -2.72 -22.62 -19.26
N PRO A 43 -3.05 -22.54 -20.56
CA PRO A 43 -2.06 -22.22 -21.58
C PRO A 43 -1.36 -20.91 -21.22
N VAL A 44 -0.03 -20.98 -21.13
CA VAL A 44 0.84 -19.83 -20.89
C VAL A 44 1.37 -19.35 -22.23
N ASP A 45 1.35 -18.04 -22.42
CA ASP A 45 1.92 -17.41 -23.61
C ASP A 45 3.46 -17.46 -23.53
N PRO A 46 4.16 -18.15 -24.45
CA PRO A 46 5.60 -18.33 -24.37
C PRO A 46 6.36 -17.00 -24.43
N ASP A 47 5.85 -16.00 -25.16
CA ASP A 47 6.47 -14.67 -25.26
C ASP A 47 6.39 -13.90 -23.94
N LEU A 48 5.42 -14.24 -23.08
CA LEU A 48 5.26 -13.63 -21.76
C LEU A 48 6.01 -14.43 -20.69
N ALA A 49 6.02 -15.76 -20.78
CA ALA A 49 6.81 -16.58 -19.86
C ALA A 49 8.33 -16.38 -20.02
N HIS A 50 8.79 -16.08 -21.24
CA HIS A 50 10.19 -15.90 -21.58
C HIS A 50 10.38 -14.66 -22.45
N PRO A 51 10.14 -13.45 -21.91
CA PRO A 51 10.19 -12.23 -22.69
C PRO A 51 11.63 -11.93 -23.12
N VAL A 52 11.84 -11.76 -24.43
CA VAL A 52 13.12 -11.32 -25.00
C VAL A 52 13.04 -9.81 -25.20
N LEU A 53 13.77 -9.07 -24.36
CA LEU A 53 13.75 -7.61 -24.34
C LEU A 53 15.13 -7.03 -24.61
N ASN A 54 15.17 -5.99 -25.45
CA ASN A 54 16.36 -5.20 -25.71
C ASN A 54 16.33 -3.97 -24.81
N TYR A 55 17.15 -4.00 -23.74
CA TYR A 55 17.24 -2.90 -22.79
C TYR A 55 18.22 -1.82 -23.27
N ALA A 56 17.83 -0.56 -23.09
CA ALA A 56 18.67 0.61 -23.27
C ALA A 56 18.83 1.35 -21.94
N ALA A 57 20.06 1.77 -21.62
CA ALA A 57 20.33 2.53 -20.41
C ALA A 57 19.72 3.94 -20.49
N ILE A 58 18.95 4.33 -19.46
CA ILE A 58 18.37 5.68 -19.30
C ILE A 58 19.02 6.48 -18.17
N ALA A 59 19.73 5.78 -17.27
CA ALA A 59 20.67 6.30 -16.27
C ALA A 59 21.60 5.17 -15.78
N PRO A 60 22.69 5.47 -15.05
CA PRO A 60 23.46 4.42 -14.38
C PRO A 60 22.57 3.54 -13.49
N GLY A 61 22.54 2.25 -13.76
CA GLY A 61 21.72 1.28 -13.02
C GLY A 61 20.23 1.27 -13.35
N VAL A 62 19.78 2.08 -14.32
CA VAL A 62 18.38 2.12 -14.76
C VAL A 62 18.30 1.97 -16.27
N GLU A 63 17.51 1.00 -16.71
CA GLU A 63 17.35 0.66 -18.13
C GLU A 63 15.87 0.56 -18.49
N HIS A 64 15.55 0.86 -19.73
CA HIS A 64 14.21 0.78 -20.31
C HIS A 64 14.20 -0.20 -21.49
N ALA A 65 13.15 -1.01 -21.59
CA ALA A 65 12.82 -1.79 -22.77
C ALA A 65 11.35 -1.57 -23.17
N GLU A 66 11.10 -1.61 -24.47
CA GLU A 66 9.77 -1.65 -25.06
C GLU A 66 9.54 -2.99 -25.74
N TYR A 67 8.33 -3.52 -25.62
CA TYR A 67 7.86 -4.68 -26.35
C TYR A 67 6.60 -4.35 -27.12
N SER A 68 6.48 -4.85 -28.34
CA SER A 68 5.23 -4.84 -29.10
C SER A 68 5.07 -6.10 -29.94
N ARG A 69 3.81 -6.52 -30.13
CA ARG A 69 3.41 -7.57 -31.07
C ARG A 69 2.01 -7.31 -31.62
N THR A 70 1.68 -7.95 -32.74
CA THR A 70 0.35 -7.84 -33.39
C THR A 70 -0.51 -9.11 -33.24
N GLN A 71 0.11 -10.26 -32.97
CA GLN A 71 -0.55 -11.57 -32.85
C GLN A 71 -0.08 -12.30 -31.57
N PRO A 72 -0.90 -13.16 -30.95
CA PRO A 72 -2.29 -13.48 -31.30
C PRO A 72 -3.29 -12.35 -31.00
N ALA A 73 -2.85 -11.32 -30.27
CA ALA A 73 -3.55 -10.05 -30.09
C ALA A 73 -2.52 -8.92 -29.95
N PRO A 74 -2.85 -7.69 -30.41
CA PRO A 74 -2.00 -6.51 -30.21
C PRO A 74 -1.69 -6.31 -28.73
N LEU A 75 -0.40 -6.21 -28.40
CA LEU A 75 0.09 -5.97 -27.06
C LEU A 75 1.32 -5.08 -27.15
N SER A 76 1.34 -4.01 -26.34
CA SER A 76 2.50 -3.14 -26.15
C SER A 76 2.69 -2.86 -24.66
N TYR A 77 3.93 -3.01 -24.19
CA TYR A 77 4.30 -2.71 -22.80
C TYR A 77 5.73 -2.16 -22.71
N HIS A 78 5.97 -1.42 -21.63
CA HIS A 78 7.25 -0.83 -21.29
C HIS A 78 7.72 -1.39 -19.95
N VAL A 79 9.02 -1.66 -19.84
CA VAL A 79 9.66 -2.16 -18.63
C VAL A 79 10.82 -1.24 -18.30
N VAL A 80 10.73 -0.54 -17.17
CA VAL A 80 11.89 0.10 -16.55
C VAL A 80 12.43 -0.81 -15.47
N ARG A 81 13.71 -1.14 -15.55
CA ARG A 81 14.44 -1.97 -14.58
C ARG A 81 15.47 -1.10 -13.87
N ALA A 82 15.44 -1.09 -12.54
CA ALA A 82 16.44 -0.42 -11.71
C ALA A 82 17.14 -1.42 -10.79
N ASP A 83 18.47 -1.45 -10.84
CA ASP A 83 19.33 -2.20 -9.91
C ASP A 83 19.70 -1.32 -8.71
N LEU A 84 18.99 -1.49 -7.60
CA LEU A 84 19.19 -0.71 -6.37
C LEU A 84 20.52 -1.00 -5.67
N THR A 85 21.30 -1.99 -6.14
CA THR A 85 22.68 -2.19 -5.65
C THR A 85 23.65 -1.19 -6.27
N GLN A 86 23.27 -0.54 -7.37
CA GLN A 86 24.04 0.54 -7.97
C GLN A 86 24.02 1.76 -7.05
N GLY A 87 25.21 2.30 -6.79
CA GLY A 87 25.41 3.37 -5.83
C GLY A 87 24.54 4.60 -6.12
N GLY A 88 23.75 5.00 -5.13
CA GLY A 88 23.01 6.26 -5.13
C GLY A 88 21.58 6.18 -5.66
N LEU A 89 21.13 5.05 -6.22
CA LEU A 89 19.71 4.89 -6.55
C LEU A 89 18.86 4.77 -5.27
N SER A 90 17.66 5.35 -5.29
CA SER A 90 16.67 5.18 -4.23
C SER A 90 15.26 5.16 -4.81
N LEU A 91 14.33 4.56 -4.07
CA LEU A 91 12.91 4.72 -4.32
C LEU A 91 12.36 5.90 -3.52
N ALA A 92 11.31 6.52 -4.04
CA ALA A 92 10.54 7.55 -3.34
C ALA A 92 9.06 7.43 -3.70
N VAL A 93 8.19 7.43 -2.69
CA VAL A 93 6.75 7.54 -2.85
C VAL A 93 6.40 8.97 -3.21
N LEU A 94 5.70 9.09 -4.33
CA LEU A 94 5.20 10.36 -4.83
C LEU A 94 3.85 10.67 -4.18
N ARG A 95 3.64 11.96 -3.93
CA ARG A 95 2.32 12.52 -3.58
C ARG A 95 2.18 13.87 -4.22
N THR A 96 0.95 14.32 -4.41
CA THR A 96 0.71 15.70 -4.83
C THR A 96 1.24 16.66 -3.75
N ALA A 97 2.00 17.66 -4.19
CA ALA A 97 2.54 18.69 -3.30
C ALA A 97 1.40 19.50 -2.68
N ALA A 98 1.50 19.85 -1.39
CA ALA A 98 0.44 20.62 -0.72
C ALA A 98 0.21 22.01 -1.36
N SER A 99 1.23 22.55 -2.04
CA SER A 99 1.19 23.83 -2.75
C SER A 99 0.31 23.84 -4.00
N SER A 100 -0.09 22.68 -4.53
CA SER A 100 -0.95 22.60 -5.72
C SER A 100 -2.40 23.05 -5.46
N GLY A 101 -2.80 23.16 -4.19
CA GLY A 101 -4.20 23.37 -3.83
C GLY A 101 -5.11 22.17 -4.11
N SER A 102 -4.56 21.02 -4.53
CA SER A 102 -5.28 19.77 -4.76
C SER A 102 -4.46 18.56 -4.29
N GLU A 103 -5.09 17.54 -3.71
CA GLU A 103 -4.44 16.24 -3.44
C GLU A 103 -4.21 15.44 -4.74
N ARG A 104 -4.62 15.98 -5.89
CA ARG A 104 -4.47 15.34 -7.20
C ARG A 104 -3.59 16.17 -8.12
N GLY A 105 -2.54 15.55 -8.64
CA GLY A 105 -1.62 16.14 -9.61
C GLY A 105 -1.22 15.14 -10.67
N SER A 106 -0.60 15.61 -11.75
CA SER A 106 -0.04 14.71 -12.74
C SER A 106 1.21 14.01 -12.20
N LEU A 107 1.49 12.82 -12.71
CA LEU A 107 2.67 12.05 -12.31
C LEU A 107 3.97 12.84 -12.53
N LEU A 108 4.06 13.61 -13.61
CA LEU A 108 5.23 14.43 -13.92
C LEU A 108 5.42 15.58 -12.92
N GLU A 109 4.35 16.25 -12.50
CA GLU A 109 4.43 17.30 -11.47
C GLU A 109 4.90 16.72 -10.13
N MET A 110 4.36 15.56 -9.74
CA MET A 110 4.80 14.89 -8.51
C MET A 110 6.27 14.45 -8.59
N ALA A 111 6.69 13.87 -9.72
CA ALA A 111 8.07 13.46 -9.95
C ALA A 111 9.06 14.63 -9.86
N ARG A 112 8.68 15.80 -10.39
CA ARG A 112 9.49 17.04 -10.30
C ARG A 112 9.51 17.63 -8.89
N ALA A 113 8.40 17.55 -8.17
CA ALA A 113 8.27 18.14 -6.84
C ALA A 113 9.19 17.49 -5.78
N ILE A 114 9.65 16.26 -6.01
CA ILE A 114 10.58 15.56 -5.10
C ILE A 114 12.06 15.70 -5.50
N GLU A 115 12.36 16.38 -6.60
CA GLU A 115 13.74 16.60 -7.01
C GLU A 115 14.46 17.60 -6.12
N THR A 116 15.77 17.43 -6.02
CA THR A 116 16.68 18.29 -5.25
C THR A 116 17.88 18.66 -6.11
N PRO A 117 18.71 19.63 -5.71
CA PRO A 117 19.98 19.90 -6.38
C PRO A 117 20.90 18.66 -6.46
N GLU A 118 20.75 17.71 -5.54
CA GLU A 118 21.56 16.49 -5.45
C GLU A 118 20.93 15.29 -6.16
N ARG A 119 19.60 15.25 -6.32
CA ARG A 119 18.87 14.08 -6.84
C ARG A 119 17.80 14.47 -7.85
N ARG A 120 17.67 13.65 -8.88
CA ARG A 120 16.60 13.77 -9.89
C ARG A 120 15.76 12.50 -9.96
N THR A 121 14.56 12.61 -10.51
CA THR A 121 13.72 11.48 -10.84
C THR A 121 14.13 10.95 -12.22
N VAL A 122 14.54 9.68 -12.27
CA VAL A 122 14.91 9.01 -13.54
C VAL A 122 13.68 8.40 -14.19
N ALA A 123 12.84 7.74 -13.39
CA ALA A 123 11.59 7.15 -13.84
C ALA A 123 10.55 7.23 -12.73
N ALA A 124 9.28 7.34 -13.08
CA ALA A 124 8.19 7.18 -12.13
C ALA A 124 6.96 6.53 -12.78
N ILE A 125 6.19 5.80 -11.98
CA ILE A 125 4.96 5.12 -12.37
C ILE A 125 3.79 5.53 -11.47
N SER A 126 2.58 5.58 -12.04
CA SER A 126 1.33 5.86 -11.31
C SER A 126 1.11 4.88 -10.15
N GLY A 127 0.54 5.35 -9.04
CA GLY A 127 0.37 4.60 -7.80
C GLY A 127 -1.04 4.04 -7.59
N ASP A 128 -1.52 4.16 -6.37
CA ASP A 128 -2.71 3.51 -5.82
C ASP A 128 -4.03 3.97 -6.45
N TYR A 129 -5.08 3.22 -6.15
CA TYR A 129 -6.45 3.51 -6.53
C TYR A 129 -7.00 4.74 -5.82
N PHE A 130 -7.83 5.48 -6.55
CA PHE A 130 -8.59 6.60 -6.05
C PHE A 130 -9.96 6.65 -6.74
N GLY A 131 -10.96 7.23 -6.07
CA GLY A 131 -12.34 7.23 -6.52
C GLY A 131 -12.95 8.62 -6.65
N ASN A 132 -14.09 8.71 -7.35
CA ASN A 132 -14.95 9.89 -7.29
C ASN A 132 -15.60 9.94 -5.89
N GLY A 133 -15.54 11.10 -5.23
CA GLY A 133 -15.97 11.25 -3.84
C GLY A 133 -14.97 10.73 -2.81
N MET A 134 -13.84 10.15 -3.24
CA MET A 134 -12.71 9.89 -2.37
C MET A 134 -11.76 11.08 -2.40
N ALA A 135 -11.42 11.55 -1.22
CA ALA A 135 -10.59 12.72 -1.04
C ALA A 135 -9.08 12.43 -1.02
N GLY A 136 -8.70 11.17 -1.28
CA GLY A 136 -7.31 10.74 -1.43
C GLY A 136 -7.22 9.28 -1.84
N THR A 137 -6.09 8.67 -1.50
CA THR A 137 -5.76 7.31 -1.86
C THR A 137 -6.63 6.27 -1.15
N TRP A 138 -6.80 5.07 -1.74
CA TRP A 138 -7.57 3.99 -1.14
C TRP A 138 -6.78 3.26 -0.05
N GLY A 139 -5.55 2.88 -0.35
CA GLY A 139 -4.65 2.14 0.51
C GLY A 139 -3.84 3.01 1.45
N ILE A 140 -2.76 2.43 1.96
CA ILE A 140 -1.82 3.16 2.82
C ILE A 140 -1.11 4.24 1.99
N LEU A 141 -0.94 5.41 2.58
CA LEU A 141 0.04 6.40 2.11
C LEU A 141 0.88 6.84 3.30
N LEU A 142 2.16 6.51 3.22
CA LEU A 142 3.17 6.83 4.21
C LEU A 142 4.31 7.52 3.45
N VAL A 143 4.63 8.76 3.83
CA VAL A 143 5.65 9.58 3.17
C VAL A 143 6.48 10.25 4.25
N ASP A 144 7.81 10.15 4.18
CA ASP A 144 8.74 10.67 5.19
C ASP A 144 8.43 10.17 6.61
N GLY A 145 7.98 8.92 6.73
CA GLY A 145 7.55 8.31 7.99
C GLY A 145 6.22 8.84 8.53
N ARG A 146 5.55 9.80 7.87
CA ARG A 146 4.28 10.38 8.32
C ARG A 146 3.10 9.66 7.69
N LEU A 147 2.26 9.03 8.51
CA LEU A 147 1.08 8.32 8.05
C LEU A 147 0.03 9.35 7.60
N ARG A 148 -0.37 9.27 6.32
CA ARG A 148 -1.44 10.10 5.76
C ARG A 148 -2.75 9.35 5.66
N TYR A 149 -2.68 8.11 5.20
CA TYR A 149 -3.82 7.20 5.07
C TYR A 149 -3.43 5.85 5.67
N SER A 150 -4.25 5.32 6.57
CA SER A 150 -4.03 3.99 7.14
C SER A 150 -4.18 2.88 6.09
N PRO A 151 -3.60 1.68 6.32
CA PRO A 151 -3.84 0.51 5.48
C PRO A 151 -5.33 0.22 5.25
N SER A 152 -5.65 -0.19 4.03
CA SER A 152 -6.99 -0.62 3.63
C SER A 152 -7.28 -2.10 3.86
N GLY A 153 -6.27 -2.86 4.28
CA GLY A 153 -6.28 -4.31 4.24
C GLY A 153 -5.90 -4.90 2.87
N ARG A 154 -5.55 -4.07 1.87
CA ARG A 154 -4.94 -4.52 0.59
C ARG A 154 -3.43 -4.64 0.70
N SER A 155 -2.82 -5.30 -0.28
CA SER A 155 -1.37 -5.26 -0.48
C SER A 155 -0.91 -3.83 -0.79
N ALA A 156 0.33 -3.54 -0.45
CA ALA A 156 1.01 -2.27 -0.69
C ALA A 156 2.50 -2.53 -1.02
N LEU A 157 3.15 -1.55 -1.64
CA LEU A 157 4.60 -1.48 -1.67
C LEU A 157 5.06 -0.64 -0.47
N LEU A 158 5.94 -1.21 0.35
CA LEU A 158 6.55 -0.57 1.51
C LEU A 158 8.05 -0.39 1.26
N ILE A 159 8.63 0.67 1.80
CA ILE A 159 10.06 0.93 1.80
C ILE A 159 10.51 1.10 3.25
N ASP A 160 11.43 0.25 3.69
CA ASP A 160 11.95 0.28 5.06
C ASP A 160 12.90 1.47 5.30
N ALA A 161 13.38 1.61 6.53
CA ALA A 161 14.29 2.70 6.88
C ALA A 161 15.66 2.65 6.17
N ASN A 162 16.02 1.51 5.57
CA ASN A 162 17.24 1.31 4.79
C ASN A 162 17.00 1.46 3.28
N GLY A 163 15.79 1.84 2.85
CA GLY A 163 15.43 1.96 1.44
C GLY A 163 15.08 0.63 0.77
N ARG A 164 14.93 -0.47 1.53
CA ARG A 164 14.61 -1.78 0.97
C ARG A 164 13.10 -1.86 0.67
N PRO A 165 12.71 -2.17 -0.58
CA PRO A 165 11.30 -2.38 -0.91
C PRO A 165 10.80 -3.75 -0.47
N ILE A 166 9.56 -3.80 -0.01
CA ILE A 166 8.82 -5.01 0.39
C ILE A 166 7.40 -4.89 -0.15
N ILE A 167 6.86 -5.95 -0.74
CA ILE A 167 5.43 -6.03 -1.04
C ILE A 167 4.78 -6.86 0.05
N ASP A 168 3.87 -6.25 0.81
CA ASP A 168 3.10 -6.91 1.87
C ASP A 168 1.71 -6.34 2.04
N ARG A 169 0.89 -6.95 2.88
CA ARG A 169 -0.40 -6.45 3.34
C ARG A 169 -0.20 -5.75 4.67
N PRO A 170 0.03 -4.43 4.69
CA PRO A 170 0.41 -3.76 5.91
C PRO A 170 -0.72 -3.69 6.92
N GLN A 171 -0.34 -3.74 8.18
CA GLN A 171 -1.20 -3.41 9.32
C GLN A 171 -0.68 -2.16 10.00
N SER A 172 -1.60 -1.36 10.56
CA SER A 172 -1.25 -0.23 11.42
C SER A 172 -1.87 -0.41 12.79
N ARG A 173 -1.14 -0.01 13.83
CA ARG A 173 -1.68 0.21 15.17
C ARG A 173 -1.45 1.68 15.54
N ILE A 174 -2.52 2.41 15.77
CA ILE A 174 -2.47 3.81 16.19
C ILE A 174 -3.03 3.87 17.61
N GLN A 175 -2.28 4.47 18.52
CA GLN A 175 -2.66 4.59 19.92
C GLN A 175 -2.50 6.03 20.38
N MET A 176 -3.33 6.47 21.31
CA MET A 176 -3.18 7.77 21.96
C MET A 176 -3.21 7.65 23.48
N GLN A 177 -2.40 8.50 24.11
CA GLN A 177 -2.30 8.71 25.55
C GLN A 177 -2.63 10.18 25.86
N VAL A 178 -3.30 10.46 26.97
CA VAL A 178 -3.70 11.82 27.39
C VAL A 178 -2.97 12.22 28.66
N GLY A 179 -2.23 13.33 28.62
CA GLY A 179 -1.40 13.81 29.71
C GLY A 179 -0.42 12.75 30.20
N ASP A 180 -0.35 12.59 31.52
CA ASP A 180 0.49 11.59 32.19
C ASP A 180 -0.27 10.29 32.52
N ASP A 181 -1.51 10.12 32.04
CA ASP A 181 -2.27 8.88 32.24
C ASP A 181 -1.52 7.73 31.58
N PRO A 182 -1.14 6.64 32.29
CA PRO A 182 -0.43 5.51 31.67
C PRO A 182 -1.28 4.74 30.64
N ALA A 183 -2.59 4.96 30.58
CA ALA A 183 -3.48 4.25 29.66
C ALA A 183 -3.34 4.74 28.21
N TRP A 184 -3.23 3.77 27.30
CA TRP A 184 -3.33 3.98 25.86
C TRP A 184 -4.66 3.47 25.35
N PHE A 185 -5.32 4.24 24.48
CA PHE A 185 -6.50 3.77 23.74
C PHE A 185 -6.20 3.64 22.26
N GLU A 186 -6.87 2.69 21.61
CA GLU A 186 -6.70 2.43 20.19
C GLU A 186 -7.48 3.45 19.36
N ILE A 187 -6.83 3.94 18.32
CA ILE A 187 -7.43 4.66 17.21
C ILE A 187 -7.46 3.69 16.04
N ARG A 188 -8.64 3.51 15.47
CA ARG A 188 -8.88 2.50 14.46
C ARG A 188 -8.05 2.75 13.20
N ASP A 189 -8.08 3.98 12.70
CA ASP A 189 -7.46 4.35 11.44
C ASP A 189 -7.34 5.87 11.28
N MET A 190 -6.67 6.28 10.20
CA MET A 190 -6.46 7.67 9.81
C MET A 190 -6.81 7.90 8.33
N ASN A 191 -7.60 8.95 8.06
CA ASN A 191 -8.09 9.41 6.75
C ASN A 191 -8.64 8.33 5.77
N ARG A 192 -9.00 7.13 6.23
CA ARG A 192 -9.61 6.08 5.41
C ARG A 192 -10.96 6.55 4.80
N PRO A 193 -11.25 6.19 3.54
CA PRO A 193 -12.58 6.35 2.97
C PRO A 193 -13.61 5.56 3.78
N GLY A 194 -14.78 6.15 4.07
CA GLY A 194 -15.85 5.50 4.84
C GLY A 194 -15.66 5.48 6.36
N GLN A 195 -14.65 6.17 6.91
CA GLN A 195 -14.36 6.21 8.35
C GLN A 195 -15.51 6.66 9.26
N GLY A 196 -16.49 7.40 8.74
CA GLY A 196 -17.67 7.80 9.52
C GLY A 196 -18.71 6.70 9.70
N GLU A 197 -18.58 5.57 8.99
CA GLU A 197 -19.56 4.48 8.96
C GLU A 197 -19.19 3.32 9.89
N GLU A 198 -17.90 3.13 10.15
CA GLU A 198 -17.37 2.03 10.96
C GLU A 198 -17.32 2.41 12.46
N PRO A 199 -17.66 1.51 13.40
CA PRO A 199 -17.47 1.77 14.81
C PRO A 199 -15.98 1.92 15.17
N GLY A 200 -15.62 3.05 15.76
CA GLY A 200 -14.26 3.29 16.25
C GLY A 200 -13.96 4.75 16.59
N LEU A 201 -12.72 4.97 17.04
CA LEU A 201 -12.10 6.30 17.08
C LEU A 201 -11.28 6.46 15.80
N HIS A 202 -11.47 7.58 15.10
CA HIS A 202 -10.86 7.87 13.81
C HIS A 202 -10.09 9.17 13.88
N LEU A 203 -8.91 9.19 13.28
CA LEU A 203 -8.07 10.36 13.19
C LEU A 203 -8.17 10.97 11.80
N TYR A 204 -8.31 12.28 11.75
CA TYR A 204 -8.43 13.02 10.51
C TYR A 204 -7.39 14.13 10.45
N ALA A 205 -6.85 14.36 9.27
CA ALA A 205 -6.11 15.56 8.93
C ALA A 205 -6.77 16.18 7.70
N ARG A 206 -6.87 17.52 7.68
CA ARG A 206 -7.46 18.22 6.54
C ARG A 206 -6.62 18.00 5.28
N SER A 207 -7.30 17.88 4.16
CA SER A 207 -6.71 17.98 2.82
C SER A 207 -7.52 18.95 1.97
N SER A 208 -7.05 19.26 0.75
CA SER A 208 -7.83 20.09 -0.17
C SER A 208 -9.19 19.46 -0.50
N GLU A 209 -9.25 18.12 -0.51
CA GLU A 209 -10.45 17.37 -0.87
C GLU A 209 -11.26 16.90 0.36
N VAL A 210 -10.63 16.68 1.53
CA VAL A 210 -11.32 16.48 2.81
C VAL A 210 -11.27 17.76 3.62
N THR A 211 -12.36 18.52 3.59
CA THR A 211 -12.51 19.71 4.42
C THR A 211 -13.49 19.51 5.58
N HIS A 212 -14.29 18.45 5.53
CA HIS A 212 -15.31 18.10 6.51
C HIS A 212 -15.38 16.58 6.72
N VAL A 213 -15.75 16.16 7.92
CA VAL A 213 -15.90 14.74 8.28
C VAL A 213 -17.12 14.52 9.18
N PRO A 214 -17.75 13.34 9.17
CA PRO A 214 -18.80 13.02 10.13
C PRO A 214 -18.25 13.00 11.57
N ALA A 215 -18.97 13.61 12.51
CA ALA A 215 -18.63 13.59 13.94
C ALA A 215 -19.88 13.33 14.82
N PRO A 216 -20.64 12.24 14.60
CA PRO A 216 -21.91 12.00 15.28
C PRO A 216 -21.77 11.78 16.80
N LYS A 217 -20.54 11.61 17.31
CA LYS A 217 -20.22 11.49 18.74
C LYS A 217 -19.39 12.65 19.29
N GLY A 218 -19.24 13.72 18.51
CA GLY A 218 -18.36 14.85 18.80
C GLY A 218 -16.94 14.65 18.27
N ALA A 219 -16.14 15.70 18.40
CA ALA A 219 -14.78 15.75 17.88
C ALA A 219 -13.82 16.48 18.84
N VAL A 220 -12.53 16.15 18.74
CA VAL A 220 -11.44 16.83 19.46
C VAL A 220 -10.41 17.31 18.45
N ALA A 221 -10.16 18.62 18.40
CA ALA A 221 -9.08 19.17 17.60
C ALA A 221 -7.76 19.14 18.39
N ILE A 222 -6.68 18.76 17.71
CA ILE A 222 -5.36 18.52 18.27
C ILE A 222 -4.34 19.24 17.41
N ALA A 223 -3.59 20.18 17.99
CA ALA A 223 -2.40 20.73 17.37
C ALA A 223 -1.26 19.70 17.49
N ALA A 224 -1.03 18.96 16.41
CA ALA A 224 0.03 17.95 16.28
C ALA A 224 0.43 17.79 14.81
N ASP A 225 1.64 17.28 14.59
CA ASP A 225 2.03 16.76 13.28
C ASP A 225 1.29 15.46 12.94
N LEU A 226 1.36 15.04 11.67
CA LEU A 226 0.87 13.72 11.27
C LEU A 226 1.58 12.60 12.05
N PRO A 227 0.88 11.49 12.38
CA PRO A 227 1.48 10.41 13.17
C PRO A 227 2.72 9.82 12.50
N LEU A 228 3.79 9.64 13.28
CA LEU A 228 5.07 9.08 12.83
C LEU A 228 5.08 7.56 12.95
N ALA A 229 5.36 6.85 11.86
CA ALA A 229 5.55 5.41 11.86
C ALA A 229 6.80 5.01 12.66
N GLY A 230 6.60 4.19 13.70
CA GLY A 230 7.67 3.72 14.58
C GLY A 230 8.10 4.75 15.64
N GLY A 231 7.32 5.82 15.85
CA GLY A 231 7.62 6.85 16.84
C GLY A 231 6.39 7.51 17.44
N ASP A 232 6.64 8.44 18.35
CA ASP A 232 5.62 9.18 19.08
C ASP A 232 5.55 10.63 18.57
N VAL A 233 4.34 11.12 18.35
CA VAL A 233 4.06 12.54 18.09
C VAL A 233 3.35 13.12 19.32
N VAL A 234 3.85 14.24 19.83
CA VAL A 234 3.20 14.97 20.93
C VAL A 234 2.36 16.08 20.35
N GLY A 235 1.16 16.24 20.90
CA GLY A 235 0.20 17.27 20.52
C GLY A 235 -0.44 17.94 21.72
N THR A 236 -1.24 18.97 21.44
CA THR A 236 -2.07 19.66 22.43
C THR A 236 -3.50 19.75 21.94
N VAL A 237 -4.47 19.41 22.78
CA VAL A 237 -5.90 19.59 22.49
C VAL A 237 -6.21 21.08 22.43
N THR A 238 -6.75 21.54 21.30
CA THR A 238 -7.09 22.95 21.05
C THR A 238 -8.59 23.22 21.12
N GLY A 239 -9.43 22.18 21.12
CA GLY A 239 -10.86 22.35 21.24
C GLY A 239 -11.61 21.02 21.30
N THR A 240 -12.75 21.05 21.95
CA THR A 240 -13.69 19.92 22.06
C THR A 240 -15.04 20.35 21.52
N PHE A 241 -15.59 19.56 20.62
CA PHE A 241 -16.78 19.92 19.85
C PHE A 241 -17.89 18.90 20.09
N ALA A 242 -19.12 19.40 20.20
CA ALA A 242 -20.31 18.58 20.36
C ALA A 242 -20.55 17.71 19.11
N ALA A 243 -21.47 16.75 19.24
CA ALA A 243 -21.88 15.92 18.13
C ALA A 243 -22.53 16.76 17.01
N GLU A 244 -22.04 16.55 15.79
CA GLU A 244 -22.51 17.23 14.59
C GLU A 244 -22.53 16.23 13.42
N ASP A 245 -23.45 16.44 12.48
CA ASP A 245 -23.53 15.61 11.27
C ASP A 245 -22.28 15.79 10.39
N SER A 246 -21.68 16.98 10.43
CA SER A 246 -20.50 17.34 9.63
C SER A 246 -19.64 18.35 10.38
N PHE A 247 -18.39 17.97 10.64
CA PHE A 247 -17.40 18.77 11.34
C PHE A 247 -16.34 19.30 10.37
N ARG A 248 -16.09 20.62 10.36
CA ARG A 248 -15.05 21.23 9.52
C ARG A 248 -13.66 20.98 10.11
N LEU A 249 -12.81 20.28 9.36
CA LEU A 249 -11.44 20.02 9.78
C LEU A 249 -10.62 21.34 9.85
N PRO A 250 -9.79 21.54 10.88
CA PRO A 250 -8.91 22.72 10.98
C PRO A 250 -7.85 22.72 9.87
N GLU A 251 -7.36 23.90 9.49
CA GLU A 251 -6.35 24.03 8.42
C GLU A 251 -5.03 23.32 8.74
N THR A 252 -4.73 23.14 10.03
CA THR A 252 -3.57 22.39 10.52
C THR A 252 -3.95 21.53 11.72
N GLY A 253 -3.12 20.53 12.00
CA GLY A 253 -3.36 19.60 13.10
C GLY A 253 -4.23 18.41 12.71
N LEU A 254 -4.75 17.76 13.74
CA LEU A 254 -5.52 16.53 13.65
C LEU A 254 -6.87 16.69 14.34
N VAL A 255 -7.82 15.83 13.96
CA VAL A 255 -9.12 15.71 14.61
C VAL A 255 -9.35 14.27 14.99
N LEU A 256 -9.66 14.01 16.25
CA LEU A 256 -10.14 12.72 16.73
C LEU A 256 -11.66 12.76 16.79
N ALA A 257 -12.35 11.85 16.09
CA ALA A 257 -13.81 11.72 16.19
C ALA A 257 -14.24 10.27 16.40
N GLY A 258 -15.36 10.07 17.09
CA GLY A 258 -15.96 8.75 17.30
C GLY A 258 -17.09 8.47 16.32
N ALA A 259 -17.16 7.23 15.83
CA ALA A 259 -18.23 6.73 14.95
C ALA A 259 -18.85 5.42 15.47
N GLY A 260 -20.06 5.10 14.98
CA GLY A 260 -20.80 3.88 15.34
C GLY A 260 -21.04 3.69 16.85
N ASP A 261 -20.86 2.45 17.31
CA ASP A 261 -20.96 2.04 18.71
C ASP A 261 -19.73 2.42 19.56
N ALA A 262 -18.75 3.11 18.97
CA ALA A 262 -17.62 3.60 19.74
C ALA A 262 -18.11 4.50 20.87
N THR A 263 -17.87 3.99 22.07
CA THR A 263 -18.04 4.64 23.35
C THR A 263 -17.37 6.01 23.31
N LYS A 264 -18.08 7.01 23.84
CA LYS A 264 -17.63 8.37 24.21
C LYS A 264 -16.13 8.62 24.06
N LEU A 265 -15.77 9.76 23.48
CA LEU A 265 -14.39 10.26 23.45
C LEU A 265 -13.69 10.05 24.80
N PRO A 266 -12.42 9.59 24.81
CA PRO A 266 -11.69 9.30 26.04
C PRO A 266 -11.69 10.47 27.03
N ALA A 267 -11.78 10.14 28.32
CA ALA A 267 -11.75 11.14 29.38
C ALA A 267 -10.43 11.94 29.36
N GLY A 268 -10.48 13.19 29.83
CA GLY A 268 -9.29 14.04 29.93
C GLY A 268 -8.91 14.78 28.65
N LEU A 269 -9.52 14.47 27.50
CA LEU A 269 -9.40 15.25 26.27
C LEU A 269 -10.15 16.59 26.41
N ARG A 270 -9.53 17.54 27.10
CA ARG A 270 -10.01 18.93 27.30
C ARG A 270 -9.00 19.90 26.73
N GLU A 271 -9.44 21.11 26.41
CA GLU A 271 -8.55 22.16 25.91
C GLU A 271 -7.31 22.34 26.82
N GLY A 272 -6.14 22.41 26.18
CA GLY A 272 -4.84 22.47 26.84
C GLY A 272 -4.25 21.12 27.29
N ALA A 273 -4.99 20.01 27.18
CA ALA A 273 -4.43 18.69 27.49
C ALA A 273 -3.34 18.30 26.48
N SER A 274 -2.21 17.80 26.97
CA SER A 274 -1.21 17.18 26.12
C SER A 274 -1.68 15.79 25.69
N VAL A 275 -1.37 15.40 24.46
CA VAL A 275 -1.59 14.05 23.95
C VAL A 275 -0.32 13.50 23.34
N ARG A 276 -0.14 12.19 23.42
CA ARG A 276 0.93 11.46 22.73
C ARG A 276 0.31 10.43 21.81
N ILE A 277 0.65 10.48 20.53
CA ILE A 277 0.14 9.59 19.49
C ILE A 277 1.28 8.67 19.05
N ARG A 278 1.07 7.37 19.13
CA ARG A 278 2.02 6.34 18.71
C ARG A 278 1.46 5.59 17.53
N THR A 279 2.23 5.48 16.46
CA THR A 279 1.85 4.71 15.27
C THR A 279 2.89 3.65 14.98
N THR A 280 2.44 2.40 14.85
CA THR A 280 3.27 1.28 14.39
C THR A 280 2.74 0.77 13.06
N ILE A 281 3.61 0.67 12.06
CA ILE A 281 3.31 0.03 10.77
C ILE A 281 4.03 -1.31 10.72
N MET A 282 3.34 -2.35 10.27
CA MET A 282 3.85 -3.71 10.17
C MET A 282 3.61 -4.26 8.76
N PRO A 283 4.66 -4.66 8.01
CA PRO A 283 6.09 -4.52 8.33
C PRO A 283 6.54 -3.07 8.55
N ALA A 284 7.64 -2.88 9.28
CA ALA A 284 8.16 -1.54 9.55
C ALA A 284 8.58 -0.84 8.25
N ALA A 285 8.06 0.37 8.04
CA ALA A 285 8.29 1.15 6.83
C ALA A 285 8.41 2.63 7.15
N ARG A 286 9.14 3.36 6.30
CA ARG A 286 9.19 4.82 6.28
C ARG A 286 8.41 5.42 5.12
N GLU A 287 8.26 4.66 4.05
CA GLU A 287 7.39 5.02 2.95
C GLU A 287 6.51 3.85 2.57
N ALA A 288 5.32 4.13 2.09
CA ALA A 288 4.42 3.12 1.55
C ALA A 288 3.42 3.76 0.60
N VAL A 289 3.16 3.05 -0.50
CA VAL A 289 2.11 3.36 -1.46
C VAL A 289 1.21 2.13 -1.60
N GLY A 290 -0.09 2.35 -1.46
CA GLY A 290 -1.06 1.29 -1.61
C GLY A 290 -1.19 0.81 -3.05
N GLY A 291 -1.99 -0.23 -3.22
CA GLY A 291 -2.31 -0.80 -4.51
C GLY A 291 -3.09 -2.09 -4.32
N GLY A 292 -2.63 -3.13 -4.99
CA GLY A 292 -3.20 -4.47 -4.90
C GLY A 292 -4.14 -4.77 -6.07
N PRO A 293 -4.35 -6.04 -6.42
CA PRO A 293 -3.85 -7.21 -5.72
C PRO A 293 -2.33 -7.42 -5.88
N ARG A 294 -1.71 -8.14 -4.94
CA ARG A 294 -0.46 -8.85 -5.25
C ARG A 294 -0.77 -9.92 -6.31
N ILE A 295 0.10 -10.05 -7.30
CA ILE A 295 -0.09 -10.97 -8.44
C ILE A 295 1.07 -11.95 -8.66
N VAL A 296 2.21 -11.71 -8.01
CA VAL A 296 3.35 -12.64 -7.95
C VAL A 296 3.83 -12.71 -6.51
N ARG A 297 4.13 -13.91 -6.02
CA ARG A 297 4.70 -14.19 -4.70
C ARG A 297 5.72 -15.33 -4.80
N ASP A 298 6.87 -15.17 -4.15
CA ASP A 298 7.95 -16.17 -4.12
C ASP A 298 8.34 -16.70 -5.52
N GLY A 299 8.36 -15.81 -6.51
CA GLY A 299 8.70 -16.13 -7.91
C GLY A 299 7.64 -16.92 -8.67
N LYS A 300 6.40 -16.97 -8.16
CA LYS A 300 5.29 -17.72 -8.74
C LYS A 300 4.07 -16.84 -8.91
N VAL A 301 3.27 -17.15 -9.93
CA VAL A 301 1.95 -16.54 -10.11
C VAL A 301 1.11 -16.76 -8.85
N SER A 302 0.66 -15.66 -8.24
CA SER A 302 -0.14 -15.64 -7.01
C SER A 302 -1.09 -14.45 -7.05
N ILE A 303 -2.29 -14.65 -7.61
CA ILE A 303 -3.26 -13.57 -7.80
C ILE A 303 -4.17 -13.47 -6.57
N GLU A 304 -3.86 -12.53 -5.68
CA GLU A 304 -4.41 -12.45 -4.33
C GLU A 304 -5.66 -11.55 -4.24
N LEU A 305 -6.66 -11.83 -5.06
CA LEU A 305 -7.92 -11.06 -5.09
C LEU A 305 -8.67 -11.13 -3.76
N GLU A 306 -8.96 -12.34 -3.27
CA GLU A 306 -9.75 -12.52 -2.05
C GLU A 306 -9.02 -12.05 -0.79
N PRO A 307 -7.71 -12.35 -0.58
CA PRO A 307 -6.95 -11.75 0.51
C PRO A 307 -7.08 -10.23 0.48
N ASP A 308 -6.84 -9.57 -0.66
CA ASP A 308 -6.93 -8.11 -0.82
C ASP A 308 -8.36 -7.56 -0.80
N GLY A 309 -9.35 -8.36 -0.39
CA GLY A 309 -10.72 -7.91 -0.23
C GLY A 309 -11.36 -7.46 -1.55
N ILE A 310 -10.83 -7.92 -2.69
CA ILE A 310 -11.35 -7.60 -4.01
C ILE A 310 -12.67 -8.35 -4.20
N CYS A 311 -13.77 -7.60 -4.33
CA CYS A 311 -15.09 -8.20 -4.48
C CYS A 311 -15.25 -8.90 -5.85
N ALA A 312 -16.24 -9.77 -5.99
CA ALA A 312 -16.44 -10.55 -7.22
C ALA A 312 -16.62 -9.68 -8.49
N ALA A 313 -17.26 -8.51 -8.36
CA ALA A 313 -17.45 -7.58 -9.46
C ALA A 313 -16.12 -6.94 -9.90
N GLU A 314 -15.32 -6.46 -8.93
CA GLU A 314 -13.99 -5.89 -9.17
C GLU A 314 -13.04 -6.96 -9.74
N ALA A 315 -13.05 -8.17 -9.17
CA ALA A 315 -12.30 -9.32 -9.68
C ALA A 315 -12.65 -9.66 -11.13
N SER A 316 -13.93 -9.64 -11.48
CA SER A 316 -14.40 -9.91 -12.85
C SER A 316 -13.95 -8.84 -13.84
N TYR A 317 -13.84 -7.59 -13.40
CA TYR A 317 -13.26 -6.50 -14.19
C TYR A 317 -11.74 -6.67 -14.32
N LEU A 318 -11.04 -6.89 -13.21
CA LEU A 318 -9.58 -7.07 -13.19
C LEU A 318 -9.10 -8.26 -14.02
N LYS A 319 -9.90 -9.31 -14.21
CA LYS A 319 -9.50 -10.47 -15.06
C LYS A 319 -9.48 -10.17 -16.56
N ARG A 320 -10.07 -9.06 -17.02
CA ARG A 320 -10.14 -8.69 -18.45
C ARG A 320 -8.85 -8.02 -18.94
N ARG A 321 -8.75 -7.82 -20.26
CA ARG A 321 -7.67 -7.02 -20.86
C ARG A 321 -7.84 -5.54 -20.53
N HIS A 322 -6.84 -4.96 -19.86
CA HIS A 322 -6.81 -3.53 -19.56
C HIS A 322 -5.37 -2.99 -19.67
N PRO A 323 -5.21 -1.67 -19.79
CA PRO A 323 -3.95 -1.02 -19.45
C PRO A 323 -3.62 -1.28 -17.97
N ARG A 324 -2.35 -1.52 -17.66
CA ARG A 324 -1.88 -1.90 -16.32
C ARG A 324 -0.67 -1.08 -15.92
N ALA A 325 -0.59 -0.73 -14.65
CA ALA A 325 0.62 -0.26 -13.98
C ALA A 325 0.96 -1.27 -12.89
N VAL A 326 2.22 -1.70 -12.83
CA VAL A 326 2.67 -2.75 -11.91
C VAL A 326 4.08 -2.45 -11.45
N VAL A 327 4.36 -2.77 -10.20
CA VAL A 327 5.73 -2.84 -9.67
C VAL A 327 6.07 -4.27 -9.28
N GLY A 328 7.19 -4.76 -9.80
CA GLY A 328 7.79 -6.04 -9.43
C GLY A 328 9.10 -5.85 -8.67
N LEU A 329 9.39 -6.76 -7.74
CA LEU A 329 10.65 -6.84 -7.01
C LEU A 329 11.36 -8.14 -7.39
N ALA A 330 12.61 -8.03 -7.81
CA ALA A 330 13.48 -9.16 -8.18
C ALA A 330 14.77 -9.15 -7.34
N GLY A 331 15.53 -10.25 -7.40
CA GLY A 331 16.82 -10.36 -6.70
C GLY A 331 16.73 -10.16 -5.18
N GLY A 332 15.60 -10.52 -4.55
CA GLY A 332 15.38 -10.29 -3.10
C GLY A 332 15.06 -8.85 -2.70
N GLY A 333 14.59 -8.03 -3.65
CA GLY A 333 14.33 -6.60 -3.47
C GLY A 333 15.47 -5.68 -3.92
N GLN A 334 16.51 -6.25 -4.55
CA GLN A 334 17.64 -5.51 -5.10
C GLN A 334 17.33 -4.92 -6.48
N THR A 335 16.34 -5.46 -7.19
CA THR A 335 15.93 -4.95 -8.50
C THR A 335 14.45 -4.60 -8.47
N VAL A 336 14.11 -3.43 -8.99
CA VAL A 336 12.74 -2.96 -9.14
C VAL A 336 12.37 -2.95 -10.62
N LEU A 337 11.19 -3.45 -10.93
CA LEU A 337 10.59 -3.47 -12.26
C LEU A 337 9.35 -2.57 -12.23
N MET A 338 9.35 -1.47 -12.98
CA MET A 338 8.13 -0.72 -13.28
C MET A 338 7.63 -1.19 -14.65
N VAL A 339 6.47 -1.84 -14.67
CA VAL A 339 5.88 -2.39 -15.90
C VAL A 339 4.59 -1.64 -16.20
N LEU A 340 4.55 -1.01 -17.37
CA LEU A 340 3.36 -0.35 -17.87
C LEU A 340 2.87 -1.01 -19.15
N VAL A 341 1.62 -1.47 -19.15
CA VAL A 341 1.00 -2.10 -20.31
C VAL A 341 -0.01 -1.13 -20.90
N ARG A 342 0.14 -0.81 -22.20
CA ARG A 342 -0.86 -0.02 -22.94
C ARG A 342 -2.13 -0.85 -23.12
N GLY A 343 -3.26 -0.20 -23.33
CA GLY A 343 -4.50 -0.91 -23.62
C GLY A 343 -5.57 0.01 -24.18
N ARG A 344 -6.62 -0.59 -24.75
CA ARG A 344 -7.76 0.15 -25.33
C ARG A 344 -7.32 1.11 -26.44
N CYS A 345 -6.29 0.74 -27.20
CA CYS A 345 -5.80 1.43 -28.39
C CYS A 345 -5.45 0.41 -29.48
N ASN A 346 -5.17 0.88 -30.69
CA ASN A 346 -4.93 0.00 -31.85
C ASN A 346 -3.65 -0.84 -31.68
N GLU A 347 -2.67 -0.29 -30.97
CA GLU A 347 -1.36 -0.90 -30.74
C GLU A 347 -1.39 -1.91 -29.59
N SER A 348 -2.40 -1.86 -28.73
CA SER A 348 -2.54 -2.77 -27.59
C SER A 348 -3.98 -2.89 -27.11
N GLU A 349 -4.47 -4.12 -27.06
CA GLU A 349 -5.76 -4.44 -26.42
C GLU A 349 -5.66 -4.40 -24.89
N GLY A 350 -4.43 -4.44 -24.35
CA GLY A 350 -4.14 -4.65 -22.94
C GLY A 350 -3.94 -6.12 -22.60
N ILE A 351 -3.63 -6.38 -21.33
CA ILE A 351 -3.23 -7.69 -20.85
C ILE A 351 -4.24 -8.23 -19.82
N LYS A 352 -4.48 -9.55 -19.87
CA LYS A 352 -5.26 -10.24 -18.84
C LYS A 352 -4.42 -10.36 -17.57
N LEU A 353 -5.08 -10.53 -16.45
CA LEU A 353 -4.43 -10.61 -15.14
C LEU A 353 -3.43 -11.78 -15.04
N ASP A 354 -3.84 -12.96 -15.51
CA ASP A 354 -2.98 -14.15 -15.45
C ASP A 354 -1.76 -14.03 -16.40
N ASP A 355 -1.97 -13.49 -17.60
CA ASP A 355 -0.90 -13.24 -18.59
C ASP A 355 0.10 -12.19 -18.07
N LEU A 356 -0.37 -11.19 -17.32
CA LEU A 356 0.48 -10.22 -16.66
C LEU A 356 1.31 -10.85 -15.55
N ALA A 357 0.73 -11.76 -14.76
CA ALA A 357 1.48 -12.47 -13.73
C ALA A 357 2.56 -13.38 -14.34
N ASP A 358 2.27 -14.07 -15.44
CA ASP A 358 3.27 -14.84 -16.20
C ASP A 358 4.40 -13.94 -16.70
N LEU A 359 4.06 -12.78 -17.29
CA LEU A 359 5.04 -11.79 -17.74
C LEU A 359 6.00 -11.37 -16.62
N LEU A 360 5.47 -11.06 -15.44
CA LEU A 360 6.27 -10.61 -14.31
C LEU A 360 7.20 -11.71 -13.78
N VAL A 361 6.71 -12.96 -13.73
CA VAL A 361 7.57 -14.12 -13.40
C VAL A 361 8.64 -14.30 -14.47
N GLY A 362 8.30 -14.18 -15.76
CA GLY A 362 9.25 -14.25 -16.88
C GLY A 362 10.31 -13.14 -16.86
N LEU A 363 9.95 -11.96 -16.36
CA LEU A 363 10.88 -10.85 -16.09
C LEU A 363 11.74 -11.06 -14.82
N GLY A 364 11.48 -12.13 -14.06
CA GLY A 364 12.24 -12.48 -12.85
C GLY A 364 11.72 -11.87 -11.56
N ALA A 365 10.50 -11.32 -11.53
CA ALA A 365 9.89 -10.82 -10.31
C ALA A 365 9.67 -11.96 -9.30
N ALA A 366 10.18 -11.76 -8.08
CA ALA A 366 9.88 -12.61 -6.93
C ALA A 366 8.54 -12.21 -6.29
N ASP A 367 8.26 -10.91 -6.21
CA ASP A 367 6.98 -10.36 -5.78
C ASP A 367 6.53 -9.28 -6.75
N ALA A 368 5.22 -9.13 -6.96
CA ALA A 368 4.69 -8.03 -7.77
C ALA A 368 3.31 -7.59 -7.31
N ILE A 369 3.08 -6.27 -7.35
CA ILE A 369 1.85 -5.62 -6.94
C ILE A 369 1.31 -4.74 -8.06
N MET A 370 -0.01 -4.78 -8.22
CA MET A 370 -0.70 -3.89 -9.14
C MET A 370 -0.94 -2.51 -8.53
N PHE A 371 -0.81 -1.51 -9.38
CA PHE A 371 -1.24 -0.14 -9.15
C PHE A 371 -2.47 0.20 -10.00
N ASP A 372 -3.02 1.41 -9.85
CA ASP A 372 -4.17 1.83 -10.63
C ASP A 372 -3.82 1.90 -12.12
N GLY A 373 -4.63 1.18 -12.90
CA GLY A 373 -4.42 1.00 -14.33
C GLY A 373 -5.39 1.85 -15.15
N GLY A 374 -5.84 1.30 -16.28
CA GLY A 374 -6.80 2.00 -17.14
C GLY A 374 -6.26 3.34 -17.62
N ASP A 375 -7.06 4.41 -17.52
CA ASP A 375 -6.63 5.74 -17.94
C ASP A 375 -5.69 6.43 -16.91
N SER A 376 -5.42 5.80 -15.76
CA SER A 376 -4.40 6.26 -14.80
C SER A 376 -3.00 5.74 -15.14
N ALA A 377 -2.91 4.65 -15.92
CA ALA A 377 -1.64 4.02 -16.29
C ALA A 377 -0.70 5.01 -16.98
N THR A 378 0.29 5.49 -16.24
CA THR A 378 1.22 6.54 -16.66
C THR A 378 2.62 6.17 -16.22
N ILE A 379 3.60 6.35 -17.10
CA ILE A 379 5.01 6.23 -16.79
C ILE A 379 5.77 7.43 -17.39
N VAL A 380 6.63 8.02 -16.58
CA VAL A 380 7.49 9.15 -16.96
C VAL A 380 8.93 8.72 -16.83
N GLU A 381 9.78 9.21 -17.74
CA GLU A 381 11.21 9.02 -17.72
C GLU A 381 11.89 10.35 -18.03
N ASN A 382 12.91 10.71 -17.24
CA ASN A 382 13.75 11.90 -17.47
C ASN A 382 12.93 13.15 -17.86
N ASP A 383 12.03 13.59 -16.97
CA ASP A 383 11.17 14.76 -17.15
C ASP A 383 10.15 14.70 -18.31
N SER A 384 9.93 13.53 -18.90
CA SER A 384 9.03 13.36 -20.07
C SER A 384 8.07 12.19 -19.88
N TYR A 385 6.87 12.30 -20.46
CA TYR A 385 5.93 11.18 -20.54
C TYR A 385 6.41 10.16 -21.57
N VAL A 386 6.50 8.90 -21.16
CA VAL A 386 6.67 7.77 -22.08
C VAL A 386 5.30 7.23 -22.47
N ILE A 387 4.43 7.00 -21.48
CA ILE A 387 3.01 6.69 -21.68
C ILE A 387 2.19 7.51 -20.69
N GLN A 388 1.04 7.99 -21.14
CA GLN A 388 0.02 8.65 -20.32
C GLN A 388 -1.38 8.16 -20.71
N GLY A 389 -2.37 8.50 -19.88
CA GLY A 389 -3.78 8.25 -20.16
C GLY A 389 -4.23 8.78 -21.52
N ARG A 390 -5.25 8.16 -22.11
CA ARG A 390 -5.74 8.50 -23.46
C ARG A 390 -6.21 9.94 -23.60
N ALA A 391 -6.69 10.55 -22.51
CA ALA A 391 -7.14 11.93 -22.46
C ALA A 391 -6.01 12.92 -22.07
N GLY A 392 -4.75 12.45 -22.01
CA GLY A 392 -3.61 13.21 -21.51
C GLY A 392 -3.24 12.84 -20.06
N ALA A 393 -2.43 13.70 -19.45
CA ALA A 393 -1.91 13.52 -18.09
C ALA A 393 -3.07 13.52 -17.08
N ARG A 394 -3.44 12.34 -16.59
CA ARG A 394 -4.47 12.20 -15.57
C ARG A 394 -3.93 12.65 -14.21
N HIS A 395 -4.74 13.42 -13.49
CA HIS A 395 -4.44 13.79 -12.11
C HIS A 395 -4.77 12.61 -11.18
N MET A 396 -3.82 12.22 -10.36
CA MET A 396 -3.86 11.10 -9.42
C MET A 396 -3.28 11.52 -8.06
N CYS A 397 -3.43 10.67 -7.04
CA CYS A 397 -3.05 11.02 -5.67
C CYS A 397 -1.56 10.78 -5.38
N ASP A 398 -0.99 9.73 -5.95
CA ASP A 398 0.33 9.23 -5.60
C ASP A 398 0.98 8.43 -6.74
N GLY A 399 2.20 7.99 -6.50
CA GLY A 399 3.02 7.22 -7.44
C GLY A 399 4.30 6.71 -6.79
N LEU A 400 5.16 6.09 -7.60
CA LEU A 400 6.48 5.63 -7.19
C LEU A 400 7.53 6.14 -8.15
N ALA A 401 8.61 6.71 -7.62
CA ALA A 401 9.76 7.20 -8.37
C ALA A 401 11.02 6.38 -8.07
N ILE A 402 11.87 6.28 -9.09
CA ILE A 402 13.29 5.94 -8.96
C ILE A 402 14.07 7.24 -9.06
N GLN A 403 14.80 7.56 -8.00
CA GLN A 403 15.71 8.70 -7.96
C GLN A 403 17.16 8.26 -8.15
N ALA A 404 17.94 9.11 -8.81
CA ALA A 404 19.39 8.97 -8.93
C ALA A 404 20.09 10.26 -8.53
N PRO A 405 21.36 10.22 -8.14
CA PRO A 405 22.16 11.42 -7.95
C PRO A 405 22.24 12.20 -9.28
N ARG A 406 22.19 13.53 -9.22
CA ARG A 406 22.49 14.37 -10.38
C ARG A 406 23.98 14.26 -10.72
N THR A 407 24.31 14.20 -12.00
CA THR A 407 25.71 14.39 -12.43
C THR A 407 26.13 15.84 -12.14
N PRO A 408 27.44 16.14 -12.03
CA PRO A 408 27.90 17.52 -11.85
C PRO A 408 27.34 18.49 -12.90
N GLU A 409 27.24 18.05 -14.16
CA GLU A 409 26.66 18.84 -15.26
C GLU A 409 25.16 19.12 -15.04
N GLN A 410 24.41 18.14 -14.52
CA GLN A 410 22.97 18.26 -14.22
C GLN A 410 22.69 19.07 -12.96
N ALA A 411 23.62 19.08 -12.00
CA ALA A 411 23.53 19.90 -10.79
C ALA A 411 23.66 21.39 -11.12
N VAL A 412 24.54 21.74 -12.07
CA VAL A 412 24.69 23.13 -12.56
C VAL A 412 23.46 23.56 -13.37
N ALA A 413 22.94 22.70 -14.25
CA ALA A 413 21.76 23.02 -15.05
C ALA A 413 20.45 23.15 -14.22
N GLY A 414 20.33 22.40 -13.12
CA GLY A 414 19.18 22.47 -12.20
C GLY A 414 19.19 23.66 -11.24
N SER A 415 20.23 24.51 -11.29
CA SER A 415 20.40 25.67 -10.39
C SER A 415 20.05 27.02 -11.04
N ALA A 416 19.59 27.03 -12.30
CA ALA A 416 19.10 28.23 -12.94
C ALA A 416 17.65 28.53 -12.47
N PRO A 417 17.37 29.78 -12.03
CA PRO A 417 16.11 30.16 -11.37
C PRO A 417 14.87 30.09 -12.26
#